data_AF-A0A933T0S7-F1
#
_entry.id   AF-A0A933T0S7-F1
#
_cell.length_a   1.000
_cell.length_b   1.000
_cell.length_c   1.000
_cell.angle_alpha   90.00
_cell.angle_beta   90.00
_cell.angle_gamma   90.00
#
_symmetry.space_group_name_H-M   'P 1'
#
loop_
_entity.id
_entity.type
_entity.pdbx_description
1 polymer ?
#
loop_
_entity_poly.entity_id
_entity_poly.type
_entity_poly.pdbx_seq_one_letter_code
_entity_poly.pdbx_strand_id
1 'polypeptide(L)'
;MKNTLLFNPVSIVHDRSIEIFRQFLPGWDIKCVYNPKLKWFSDKKRHINGNFFLNDGYPPEGLFDNVKALILFSAQPRMPHLNLIQKAALLGVPVIAIEEVLQMMLEQGFVNEYFLPVDHLLVASEYEQQKFIETGVPGDVVETTGCVFRYKKLYSSDSNKKEALRKELKISDNKLVAVLSLAYLTPSGETPAVRKELLACISKGLPARYELIVKPHPAEQDKNIYEFIKRHAPDAKIANQYTPIDHILDIADVLFNRGNSQVIIDALQRNVPVVAVPAGRKTFFHNLLDNMIVNSGGDIKNILHIVEERKMDVYAPIFKTHLAVSPELALEKTLDRIKKIANKGELYKPEERMSLLSIFWAFTGCMPQALKALSLAHKKFSCIPFSNEIEKLFLCRVDLKDILLLQKWLRGSYMEWILQSLWIRKIYLRGEKLQAMEREWLADYPPRMNREIFLPYVPLLYWCYIRSNMTTEGRNLIESLYSEYSFIKDIERCKQNIGNHNRQDYAVMYYWHGRIGYALQLTIKTFLSKMKIFTHRKYYEEE
;
A
#
# COMPACT_ATOMS: atom_id res chain seq x y z
N MET A 1 4.10 34.33 -13.87
CA MET A 1 4.02 33.57 -12.59
C MET A 1 4.83 32.29 -12.77
N LYS A 2 5.59 31.85 -11.76
CA LYS A 2 6.31 30.56 -11.83
C LYS A 2 5.30 29.41 -11.80
N ASN A 3 5.54 28.35 -12.57
CA ASN A 3 4.71 27.15 -12.52
C ASN A 3 4.98 26.42 -11.19
N THR A 4 3.94 25.94 -10.51
CA THR A 4 4.09 25.26 -9.21
C THR A 4 3.70 23.78 -9.28
N LEU A 5 4.51 22.91 -8.70
CA LEU A 5 4.18 21.50 -8.43
C LEU A 5 3.91 21.32 -6.93
N LEU A 6 2.88 20.54 -6.60
CA LEU A 6 2.55 20.19 -5.23
C LEU A 6 2.89 18.72 -4.96
N PHE A 7 3.83 18.46 -4.05
CA PHE A 7 4.21 17.11 -3.66
C PHE A 7 3.56 16.71 -2.33
N ASN A 8 3.17 15.45 -2.18
CA ASN A 8 2.71 14.88 -0.91
C ASN A 8 3.67 13.79 -0.40
N PRO A 9 4.77 14.15 0.27
CA PRO A 9 5.64 13.18 0.92
C PRO A 9 4.95 12.51 2.11
N VAL A 10 4.96 11.18 2.12
CA VAL A 10 4.38 10.39 3.23
C VAL A 10 5.41 9.69 4.10
N SER A 11 6.71 9.77 3.79
CA SER A 11 7.79 9.14 4.55
C SER A 11 9.01 10.07 4.63
N ILE A 12 10.00 9.73 5.46
CA ILE A 12 11.28 10.45 5.48
C ILE A 12 12.07 10.26 4.18
N VAL A 13 11.94 9.10 3.53
CA VAL A 13 12.58 8.81 2.25
C VAL A 13 12.03 9.73 1.17
N HIS A 14 10.71 9.85 1.10
CA HIS A 14 10.01 10.79 0.23
C HIS A 14 10.46 12.24 0.44
N ASP A 15 10.51 12.68 1.70
CA ASP A 15 10.89 14.05 2.01
C ASP A 15 12.33 14.37 1.58
N ARG A 16 13.28 13.46 1.81
CA ARG A 16 14.65 13.61 1.30
C ARG A 16 14.69 13.65 -0.23
N SER A 17 13.84 12.85 -0.87
CA SER A 17 13.79 12.73 -2.33
C SER A 17 13.23 13.96 -3.03
N ILE A 18 12.51 14.85 -2.32
CA ILE A 18 12.08 16.15 -2.86
C ILE A 18 13.26 16.97 -3.38
N GLU A 19 14.44 16.83 -2.77
CA GLU A 19 15.62 17.59 -3.18
C GLU A 19 16.08 17.23 -4.60
N ILE A 20 15.86 15.98 -5.04
CA ILE A 20 16.07 15.58 -6.43
C ILE A 20 15.23 16.47 -7.35
N PHE A 21 13.93 16.60 -7.08
CA PHE A 21 13.04 17.39 -7.92
C PHE A 21 13.39 18.87 -7.90
N ARG A 22 13.79 19.44 -6.75
CA ARG A 22 14.24 20.83 -6.65
C ARG A 22 15.49 21.09 -7.49
N GLN A 23 16.45 20.17 -7.46
CA GLN A 23 17.68 20.28 -8.22
C GLN A 23 17.43 20.20 -9.74
N PHE A 24 16.53 19.32 -10.18
CA PHE A 24 16.37 18.98 -11.61
C PHE A 24 15.14 19.58 -12.30
N LEU A 25 14.34 20.39 -11.60
CA LEU A 25 13.26 21.19 -12.20
C LEU A 25 13.49 22.70 -11.99
N PRO A 26 14.62 23.27 -12.45
CA PRO A 26 14.85 24.71 -12.35
C PRO A 26 13.74 25.46 -13.10
N GLY A 27 13.12 26.44 -12.44
CA GLY A 27 12.00 27.21 -12.99
C GLY A 27 10.62 26.76 -12.50
N TRP A 28 10.52 25.61 -11.83
CA TRP A 28 9.31 25.20 -11.12
C TRP A 28 9.42 25.54 -9.64
N ASP A 29 8.36 26.11 -9.09
CA ASP A 29 8.18 26.21 -7.65
C ASP A 29 7.69 24.87 -7.10
N ILE A 30 8.28 24.40 -5.99
CA ILE A 30 7.95 23.11 -5.40
C ILE A 30 7.36 23.34 -4.01
N LYS A 31 6.05 23.11 -3.90
CA LYS A 31 5.32 23.07 -2.64
C LYS A 31 5.25 21.64 -2.14
N CYS A 32 5.30 21.46 -0.83
CA CYS A 32 5.06 20.15 -0.20
C CYS A 32 3.89 20.24 0.77
N VAL A 33 3.08 19.18 0.85
CA VAL A 33 2.02 19.04 1.86
C VAL A 33 2.25 17.79 2.71
N TYR A 34 2.27 17.96 4.04
CA TYR A 34 2.59 16.92 5.00
C TYR A 34 1.38 16.55 5.86
N ASN A 35 1.33 15.31 6.33
CA ASN A 35 0.38 14.88 7.35
C ASN A 35 1.05 14.93 8.74
N PRO A 36 0.68 15.89 9.63
CA PRO A 36 1.30 16.02 10.94
C PRO A 36 1.00 14.86 11.89
N LYS A 37 0.04 13.97 11.56
CA LYS A 37 -0.26 12.76 12.34
C LYS A 37 0.80 11.66 12.17
N LEU A 38 1.70 11.79 11.19
CA LEU A 38 2.82 10.86 11.00
C LEU A 38 3.98 11.27 11.91
N LYS A 39 4.53 10.31 12.68
CA LYS A 39 5.54 10.55 13.71
C LYS A 39 6.78 11.31 13.20
N TRP A 40 7.22 11.06 11.97
CA TRP A 40 8.38 11.75 11.38
C TRP A 40 8.10 13.19 10.90
N PHE A 41 6.83 13.62 10.88
CA PHE A 41 6.42 14.98 10.53
C PHE A 41 5.84 15.77 11.72
N SER A 42 5.67 15.15 12.88
CA SER A 42 5.15 15.82 14.09
C SER A 42 6.03 17.00 14.50
N ASP A 43 7.35 16.84 14.35
CA ASP A 43 8.37 17.79 14.81
C ASP A 43 8.76 18.78 13.70
N LYS A 44 8.38 18.49 12.44
CA LYS A 44 8.68 19.33 11.27
C LYS A 44 7.83 20.58 11.14
N LYS A 45 7.00 20.91 12.14
CA LYS A 45 6.11 22.09 12.15
C LYS A 45 6.79 23.45 11.94
N ARG A 46 8.11 23.56 11.71
CA ARG A 46 8.80 24.84 11.86
C ARG A 46 9.69 25.40 10.74
N HIS A 47 10.25 24.69 9.75
CA HIS A 47 11.42 25.32 9.08
C HIS A 47 11.64 25.11 7.57
N ILE A 48 10.64 25.19 6.68
CA ILE A 48 10.91 25.42 5.25
C ILE A 48 9.79 26.25 4.60
N ASN A 49 10.13 27.35 3.92
CA ASN A 49 9.19 28.14 3.10
C ASN A 49 8.57 27.24 2.00
N GLY A 50 7.24 27.28 1.81
CA GLY A 50 6.54 26.50 0.79
C GLY A 50 5.96 25.15 1.26
N ASN A 51 6.12 24.81 2.55
CA ASN A 51 5.52 23.63 3.16
C ASN A 51 4.13 23.94 3.75
N PHE A 52 3.18 23.04 3.50
CA PHE A 52 1.83 23.05 4.04
C PHE A 52 1.59 21.82 4.91
N PHE A 53 0.67 21.92 5.87
CA PHE A 53 0.27 20.80 6.71
C PHE A 53 -1.22 20.57 6.57
N LEU A 54 -1.62 19.31 6.45
CA LEU A 54 -3.02 18.93 6.45
C LEU A 54 -3.64 19.21 7.83
N ASN A 55 -4.81 19.83 7.83
CA ASN A 55 -5.62 20.02 9.04
C ASN A 55 -6.62 18.86 9.15
N ASP A 56 -6.37 17.93 10.07
CA ASP A 56 -7.16 16.70 10.21
C ASP A 56 -7.36 15.89 8.92
N GLY A 57 -6.33 15.91 8.05
CA GLY A 57 -6.35 15.23 6.75
C GLY A 57 -7.00 16.04 5.63
N TYR A 58 -7.41 17.29 5.88
CA TYR A 58 -7.93 18.21 4.87
C TYR A 58 -6.83 19.17 4.36
N PRO A 59 -6.79 19.45 3.04
CA PRO A 59 -5.94 20.48 2.46
C PRO A 59 -6.26 21.86 3.06
N PRO A 60 -5.24 22.63 3.50
CA PRO A 60 -5.45 24.02 3.91
C PRO A 60 -5.88 24.90 2.73
N GLU A 61 -6.44 26.06 3.05
CA GLU A 61 -6.78 27.10 2.05
C GLU A 61 -5.52 27.58 1.32
N GLY A 62 -5.67 27.95 0.05
CA GLY A 62 -4.56 28.40 -0.80
C GLY A 62 -3.53 27.32 -1.20
N LEU A 63 -3.67 26.07 -0.73
CA LEU A 63 -2.71 25.00 -1.04
C LEU A 63 -2.50 24.82 -2.54
N PHE A 64 -3.60 24.87 -3.30
CA PHE A 64 -3.62 24.62 -4.74
C PHE A 64 -3.42 25.89 -5.59
N ASP A 65 -3.12 27.04 -4.98
CA ASP A 65 -2.92 28.28 -5.72
C ASP A 65 -1.73 28.15 -6.66
N ASN A 66 -1.98 28.38 -7.94
CA ASN A 66 -1.03 28.25 -9.05
C ASN A 66 -0.43 26.85 -9.27
N VAL A 67 -1.00 25.81 -8.63
CA VAL A 67 -0.53 24.43 -8.77
C VAL A 67 -0.94 23.87 -10.14
N LYS A 68 0.04 23.36 -10.88
CA LYS A 68 -0.11 22.76 -12.21
C LYS A 68 -0.24 21.23 -12.19
N ALA A 69 0.27 20.58 -11.16
CA ALA A 69 0.08 19.15 -10.93
C ALA A 69 0.26 18.81 -9.44
N LEU A 70 -0.49 17.81 -8.99
CA LEU A 70 -0.31 17.14 -7.70
C LEU A 70 0.54 15.88 -7.92
N ILE A 71 1.67 15.79 -7.24
CA ILE A 71 2.58 14.65 -7.26
C ILE A 71 2.43 13.85 -5.97
N LEU A 72 2.08 12.57 -6.12
CA LEU A 72 1.90 11.63 -5.04
C LEU A 72 2.99 10.56 -5.11
N PHE A 73 3.60 10.25 -3.97
CA PHE A 73 4.51 9.10 -3.90
C PHE A 73 3.81 7.83 -3.41
N SER A 74 2.60 7.97 -2.86
CA SER A 74 1.62 6.89 -2.77
C SER A 74 0.20 7.43 -2.95
N ALA A 75 -0.69 6.58 -3.41
CA ALA A 75 -2.11 6.84 -3.63
C ALA A 75 -2.96 5.85 -2.82
N GLN A 76 -2.69 5.77 -1.50
CA GLN A 76 -3.41 4.87 -0.59
C GLN A 76 -4.79 5.40 -0.22
N PRO A 77 -5.80 4.54 0.07
CA PRO A 77 -7.16 4.95 0.42
C PRO A 77 -7.26 5.48 1.86
N ARG A 78 -6.52 6.55 2.14
CA ARG A 78 -6.46 7.24 3.42
C ARG A 78 -7.03 8.66 3.25
N MET A 79 -7.66 9.17 4.31
CA MET A 79 -8.27 10.51 4.36
C MET A 79 -7.40 11.62 3.71
N PRO A 80 -6.09 11.75 4.03
CA PRO A 80 -5.20 12.69 3.35
C PRO A 80 -5.22 12.62 1.81
N HIS A 81 -4.94 11.45 1.24
CA HIS A 81 -4.84 11.29 -0.21
C HIS A 81 -6.19 11.49 -0.88
N LEU A 82 -7.27 10.93 -0.30
CA LEU A 82 -8.62 11.10 -0.83
C LEU A 82 -9.00 12.58 -0.94
N ASN A 83 -8.75 13.37 0.11
CA ASN A 83 -9.04 14.80 0.06
C ASN A 83 -8.15 15.56 -0.94
N LEU A 84 -6.86 15.22 -1.04
CA LEU A 84 -5.95 15.86 -1.99
C LEU A 84 -6.36 15.58 -3.44
N ILE A 85 -6.60 14.30 -3.79
CA ILE A 85 -7.00 13.90 -5.14
C ILE A 85 -8.37 14.49 -5.49
N GLN A 86 -9.34 14.46 -4.56
CA GLN A 86 -10.65 15.08 -4.78
C GLN A 86 -10.53 16.58 -5.03
N LYS A 87 -9.72 17.29 -4.24
CA LYS A 87 -9.52 18.74 -4.42
C LYS A 87 -8.84 19.04 -5.76
N ALA A 88 -7.84 18.25 -6.15
CA ALA A 88 -7.18 18.37 -7.45
C ALA A 88 -8.17 18.15 -8.61
N ALA A 89 -8.98 17.09 -8.56
CA ALA A 89 -9.99 16.78 -9.58
C ALA A 89 -11.01 17.92 -9.76
N LEU A 90 -11.51 18.51 -8.66
CA LEU A 90 -12.46 19.64 -8.71
C LEU A 90 -11.87 20.90 -9.34
N LEU A 91 -10.55 21.10 -9.18
CA LEU A 91 -9.80 22.22 -9.73
C LEU A 91 -9.26 21.95 -11.14
N GLY A 92 -9.42 20.73 -11.67
CA GLY A 92 -8.82 20.34 -12.96
C GLY A 92 -7.29 20.27 -12.91
N VAL A 93 -6.72 19.98 -11.73
CA VAL A 93 -5.28 19.79 -11.55
C VAL A 93 -4.96 18.30 -11.75
N PRO A 94 -4.04 17.95 -12.68
CA PRO A 94 -3.66 16.57 -12.89
C PRO A 94 -2.95 15.97 -11.67
N VAL A 95 -3.21 14.70 -11.41
CA VAL A 95 -2.66 13.91 -10.31
C VAL A 95 -1.75 12.84 -10.88
N ILE A 96 -0.47 12.93 -10.53
CA ILE A 96 0.58 12.02 -10.96
C ILE A 96 1.03 11.23 -9.73
N ALA A 97 0.84 9.92 -9.73
CA ALA A 97 1.49 9.03 -8.78
C ALA A 97 2.82 8.54 -9.35
N ILE A 98 3.86 8.49 -8.51
CA ILE A 98 5.17 7.95 -8.88
C ILE A 98 5.45 6.76 -7.98
N GLU A 99 5.77 5.63 -8.60
CA GLU A 99 6.11 4.40 -7.91
C GLU A 99 7.47 4.53 -7.18
N GLU A 100 7.44 4.50 -5.84
CA GLU A 100 8.63 4.47 -4.99
C GLU A 100 9.26 3.08 -4.94
N VAL A 101 8.41 2.07 -4.77
CA VAL A 101 8.78 0.70 -4.49
C VAL A 101 8.25 -0.16 -5.62
N LEU A 102 9.06 -1.08 -6.19
CA LEU A 102 8.65 -2.07 -7.21
C LEU A 102 7.62 -3.02 -6.59
N GLN A 103 6.38 -2.55 -6.51
CA GLN A 103 5.40 -3.09 -5.60
C GLN A 103 4.91 -4.44 -6.12
N MET A 104 4.62 -4.54 -7.41
CA MET A 104 4.10 -5.78 -7.97
C MET A 104 5.15 -6.88 -7.89
N MET A 105 6.42 -6.55 -8.11
CA MET A 105 7.50 -7.53 -7.95
C MET A 105 7.70 -7.93 -6.48
N LEU A 106 7.88 -6.96 -5.57
CA LEU A 106 8.23 -7.23 -4.17
C LEU A 106 7.07 -7.84 -3.38
N GLU A 107 5.85 -7.42 -3.69
CA GLU A 107 4.64 -7.94 -3.06
C GLU A 107 3.93 -8.97 -3.92
N GLN A 108 4.57 -9.49 -4.98
CA GLN A 108 4.06 -10.61 -5.79
C GLN A 108 2.64 -10.38 -6.33
N GLY A 109 2.35 -9.15 -6.76
CA GLY A 109 1.07 -8.71 -7.28
C GLY A 109 0.12 -8.07 -6.26
N PHE A 110 0.52 -7.88 -4.99
CA PHE A 110 -0.29 -7.12 -4.03
C PHE A 110 -0.17 -5.60 -4.22
N VAL A 111 -1.31 -4.90 -4.25
CA VAL A 111 -1.40 -3.45 -4.53
C VAL A 111 -1.75 -2.60 -3.31
N ASN A 112 -0.79 -2.21 -2.49
CA ASN A 112 -1.06 -1.51 -1.24
C ASN A 112 -0.91 0.02 -1.32
N GLU A 113 0.00 0.52 -2.14
CA GLU A 113 0.42 1.91 -2.19
C GLU A 113 -0.28 2.71 -3.29
N TYR A 114 -0.70 2.08 -4.39
CA TYR A 114 -1.25 2.77 -5.57
C TYR A 114 -2.68 2.30 -5.89
N PHE A 115 -3.61 2.65 -5.00
CA PHE A 115 -4.97 2.10 -5.00
C PHE A 115 -6.05 3.13 -5.38
N LEU A 116 -5.78 4.42 -5.20
CA LEU A 116 -6.71 5.50 -5.55
C LEU A 116 -6.59 5.88 -7.03
N PRO A 117 -7.69 6.36 -7.65
CA PRO A 117 -7.69 6.75 -9.06
C PRO A 117 -6.88 8.04 -9.26
N VAL A 118 -5.87 7.97 -10.13
CA VAL A 118 -4.99 9.08 -10.54
C VAL A 118 -5.06 9.31 -12.04
N ASP A 119 -4.57 10.46 -12.54
CA ASP A 119 -4.53 10.70 -13.99
C ASP A 119 -3.36 9.97 -14.64
N HIS A 120 -2.23 9.87 -13.93
CA HIS A 120 -1.03 9.19 -14.39
C HIS A 120 -0.38 8.40 -13.23
N LEU A 121 0.06 7.18 -13.50
CA LEU A 121 0.84 6.33 -12.62
C LEU A 121 2.17 6.01 -13.31
N LEU A 122 3.25 6.60 -12.82
CA LEU A 122 4.60 6.41 -13.36
C LEU A 122 5.28 5.26 -12.61
N VAL A 123 5.58 4.17 -13.32
CA VAL A 123 6.06 2.91 -12.74
C VAL A 123 7.51 2.59 -13.12
N ALA A 124 8.13 1.74 -12.30
CA ALA A 124 9.56 1.46 -12.37
C ALA A 124 9.99 0.57 -13.53
N SER A 125 9.11 -0.27 -14.07
CA SER A 125 9.43 -1.20 -15.16
C SER A 125 8.21 -1.56 -16.00
N GLU A 126 8.44 -2.20 -17.14
CA GLU A 126 7.36 -2.76 -17.98
C GLU A 126 6.62 -3.90 -17.24
N TYR A 127 7.34 -4.66 -16.41
CA TYR A 127 6.71 -5.66 -15.54
C TYR A 127 5.69 -5.02 -14.59
N GLU A 128 6.07 -3.94 -13.91
CA GLU A 128 5.15 -3.21 -13.02
C GLU A 128 3.95 -2.68 -13.82
N GLN A 129 4.18 -2.08 -14.98
CA GLN A 129 3.11 -1.58 -15.86
C GLN A 129 2.11 -2.68 -16.20
N GLN A 130 2.57 -3.82 -16.70
CA GLN A 130 1.72 -4.94 -17.06
C GLN A 130 0.92 -5.43 -15.85
N LYS A 131 1.55 -5.55 -14.67
CA LYS A 131 0.88 -6.02 -13.46
C LYS A 131 -0.17 -5.03 -12.94
N PHE A 132 0.07 -3.72 -13.01
CA PHE A 132 -0.97 -2.74 -12.69
C PHE A 132 -2.17 -2.85 -13.64
N ILE A 133 -1.92 -3.05 -14.94
CA ILE A 133 -2.98 -3.25 -15.93
C ILE A 133 -3.78 -4.53 -15.64
N GLU A 134 -3.11 -5.63 -15.31
CA GLU A 134 -3.75 -6.89 -14.91
C GLU A 134 -4.64 -6.74 -13.66
N THR A 135 -4.35 -5.77 -12.78
CA THR A 135 -5.21 -5.45 -11.62
C THR A 135 -6.37 -4.50 -11.95
N GLY A 136 -6.50 -4.09 -13.21
CA GLY A 136 -7.55 -3.24 -13.74
C GLY A 136 -7.27 -1.74 -13.68
N VAL A 137 -6.02 -1.32 -13.48
CA VAL A 137 -5.63 0.07 -13.74
C VAL A 137 -5.66 0.31 -15.26
N PRO A 138 -6.29 1.38 -15.78
CA PRO A 138 -6.34 1.61 -17.21
C PRO A 138 -4.95 1.75 -17.83
N GLY A 139 -4.71 1.08 -18.98
CA GLY A 139 -3.40 1.10 -19.65
C GLY A 139 -2.90 2.50 -20.00
N ASP A 140 -3.81 3.41 -20.39
CA ASP A 140 -3.48 4.80 -20.73
C ASP A 140 -3.04 5.65 -19.52
N VAL A 141 -3.28 5.17 -18.30
CA VAL A 141 -2.89 5.83 -17.05
C VAL A 141 -1.49 5.40 -16.61
N VAL A 142 -1.04 4.19 -16.97
CA VAL A 142 0.20 3.61 -16.43
C VAL A 142 1.35 3.74 -17.43
N GLU A 143 2.44 4.38 -17.03
CA GLU A 143 3.57 4.67 -17.90
C GLU A 143 4.90 4.24 -17.26
N THR A 144 5.73 3.49 -17.99
CA THR A 144 7.06 3.09 -17.50
C THR A 144 8.07 4.22 -17.62
N THR A 145 8.42 4.84 -16.49
CA THR A 145 9.47 5.87 -16.43
C THR A 145 10.71 5.44 -15.68
N GLY A 146 10.66 4.36 -14.88
CA GLY A 146 11.78 3.95 -14.03
C GLY A 146 11.68 4.48 -12.59
N CYS A 147 12.53 3.97 -11.69
CA CYS A 147 12.50 4.35 -10.27
C CYS A 147 13.40 5.57 -9.99
N VAL A 148 12.80 6.76 -9.89
CA VAL A 148 13.51 8.04 -9.69
C VAL A 148 14.19 8.16 -8.33
N PHE A 149 13.69 7.46 -7.31
CA PHE A 149 14.16 7.57 -5.92
C PHE A 149 15.57 7.01 -5.71
N ARG A 150 16.13 6.34 -6.71
CA ARG A 150 17.43 5.67 -6.63
C ARG A 150 18.58 6.43 -7.29
N TYR A 151 18.39 7.72 -7.52
CA TYR A 151 19.39 8.56 -8.14
C TYR A 151 20.69 8.63 -7.30
N LYS A 152 21.81 8.19 -7.89
CA LYS A 152 23.10 7.92 -7.23
C LYS A 152 23.68 9.05 -6.39
N LYS A 153 23.38 10.32 -6.73
CA LYS A 153 23.94 11.48 -6.01
C LYS A 153 23.47 11.58 -4.55
N LEU A 154 22.38 10.91 -4.18
CA LEU A 154 21.96 10.78 -2.79
C LEU A 154 22.79 9.77 -1.97
N TYR A 155 23.59 8.95 -2.65
CA TYR A 155 24.13 7.70 -2.10
C TYR A 155 25.66 7.62 -2.13
N SER A 156 26.38 8.68 -2.53
CA SER A 156 27.84 8.63 -2.61
C SER A 156 28.45 8.44 -1.22
N SER A 157 29.07 7.28 -1.02
CA SER A 157 29.78 6.93 0.19
C SER A 157 31.15 7.61 0.22
N ASP A 158 31.38 8.47 1.20
CA ASP A 158 32.72 8.93 1.57
C ASP A 158 33.51 7.72 2.11
N SER A 159 34.71 7.46 1.56
CA SER A 159 35.56 6.34 2.00
C SER A 159 35.85 6.38 3.49
N ASN A 160 35.96 7.59 4.06
CA ASN A 160 36.16 7.78 5.49
C ASN A 160 34.96 7.27 6.32
N LYS A 161 33.73 7.37 5.78
CA LYS A 161 32.52 6.87 6.45
C LYS A 161 32.48 5.34 6.45
N LYS A 162 32.96 4.69 5.39
CA LYS A 162 33.05 3.23 5.33
C LYS A 162 34.01 2.70 6.40
N GLU A 163 35.20 3.27 6.48
CA GLU A 163 36.21 2.87 7.47
C GLU A 163 35.73 3.14 8.91
N ALA A 164 35.11 4.30 9.15
CA ALA A 164 34.53 4.63 10.44
C ALA A 164 33.47 3.61 10.87
N LEU A 165 32.57 3.21 9.95
CA LEU A 165 31.53 2.23 10.25
C LEU A 165 32.11 0.81 10.47
N ARG A 166 33.12 0.39 9.69
CA ARG A 166 33.82 -0.88 9.93
C ARG A 166 34.45 -0.91 11.32
N LYS A 167 35.07 0.19 11.73
CA LYS A 167 35.67 0.35 13.06
C LYS A 167 34.62 0.36 14.17
N GLU A 168 33.50 1.06 13.98
CA GLU A 168 32.37 1.09 14.93
C GLU A 168 31.82 -0.32 15.18
N LEU A 169 31.60 -1.08 14.10
CA LEU A 169 31.07 -2.45 14.15
C LEU A 169 32.13 -3.50 14.53
N LYS A 170 33.39 -3.08 14.72
CA LYS A 170 34.54 -3.94 15.04
C LYS A 170 34.68 -5.10 14.04
N ILE A 171 34.63 -4.75 12.77
CA ILE A 171 34.84 -5.67 11.64
C ILE A 171 36.34 -5.81 11.44
N SER A 172 36.81 -7.04 11.27
CA SER A 172 38.22 -7.33 11.04
C SER A 172 38.63 -6.89 9.64
N ASP A 173 39.83 -6.33 9.47
CA ASP A 173 40.28 -5.76 8.20
C ASP A 173 40.40 -6.81 7.07
N ASN A 174 40.63 -8.08 7.42
CA ASN A 174 40.77 -9.19 6.47
C ASN A 174 39.47 -9.99 6.24
N LYS A 175 38.34 -9.56 6.80
CA LYS A 175 37.06 -10.27 6.66
C LYS A 175 36.15 -9.56 5.65
N LEU A 176 35.49 -10.41 4.86
CA LEU A 176 34.36 -10.00 4.03
C LEU A 176 33.12 -9.79 4.92
N VAL A 177 32.17 -9.01 4.47
CA VAL A 177 31.00 -8.61 5.23
C VAL A 177 29.74 -9.21 4.60
N ALA A 178 29.09 -10.08 5.35
CA ALA A 178 27.75 -10.55 5.05
C ALA A 178 26.74 -9.74 5.86
N VAL A 179 25.74 -9.16 5.22
CA VAL A 179 24.68 -8.41 5.90
C VAL A 179 23.39 -9.23 5.90
N LEU A 180 22.72 -9.34 7.04
CA LEU A 180 21.32 -9.73 7.14
C LEU A 180 20.49 -8.51 7.53
N SER A 181 19.63 -8.04 6.65
CA SER A 181 18.64 -7.00 6.98
C SER A 181 17.33 -7.64 7.41
N LEU A 182 16.85 -7.31 8.61
CA LEU A 182 15.58 -7.81 9.14
C LEU A 182 14.43 -6.88 8.75
N ALA A 183 13.27 -7.45 8.43
CA ALA A 183 12.04 -6.69 8.25
C ALA A 183 11.38 -6.41 9.61
N TYR A 184 10.41 -5.49 9.63
CA TYR A 184 9.64 -5.21 10.84
C TYR A 184 8.85 -6.45 11.29
N LEU A 185 8.88 -6.76 12.60
CA LEU A 185 8.07 -7.84 13.16
C LEU A 185 6.59 -7.54 12.95
N THR A 186 5.94 -8.40 12.19
CA THR A 186 4.50 -8.33 11.93
C THR A 186 3.92 -9.74 11.90
N PRO A 187 2.67 -9.93 12.37
CA PRO A 187 2.04 -11.25 12.34
C PRO A 187 1.91 -11.85 10.94
N SER A 188 1.68 -11.02 9.91
CA SER A 188 1.57 -11.41 8.50
C SER A 188 2.88 -11.34 7.70
N GLY A 189 3.94 -10.75 8.27
CA GLY A 189 5.24 -10.61 7.64
C GLY A 189 6.29 -11.47 8.33
N GLU A 190 7.32 -10.85 8.89
CA GLU A 190 8.38 -11.54 9.61
C GLU A 190 7.96 -11.81 11.06
N THR A 191 7.90 -13.08 11.45
CA THR A 191 7.57 -13.51 12.83
C THR A 191 8.84 -13.89 13.59
N PRO A 192 8.80 -14.01 14.93
CA PRO A 192 9.95 -14.50 15.71
C PRO A 192 10.44 -15.89 15.26
N ALA A 193 9.53 -16.77 14.84
CA ALA A 193 9.90 -18.11 14.33
C ALA A 193 10.67 -18.00 13.01
N VAL A 194 10.15 -17.21 12.06
CA VAL A 194 10.82 -16.92 10.78
C VAL A 194 12.20 -16.30 11.02
N ARG A 195 12.30 -15.31 11.91
CA ARG A 195 13.57 -14.64 12.21
C ARG A 195 14.59 -15.59 12.83
N LYS A 196 14.16 -16.48 13.72
CA LYS A 196 15.00 -17.53 14.28
C LYS A 196 15.55 -18.43 13.18
N GLU A 197 14.70 -18.83 12.22
CA GLU A 197 15.10 -19.62 11.06
C GLU A 197 16.13 -18.89 10.19
N LEU A 198 15.88 -17.62 9.85
CA LEU A 198 16.80 -16.76 9.09
C LEU A 198 18.18 -16.69 9.77
N LEU A 199 18.21 -16.31 11.05
CA LEU A 199 19.45 -16.18 11.82
C LEU A 199 20.20 -17.50 11.94
N ALA A 200 19.49 -18.60 12.22
CA ALA A 200 20.09 -19.92 12.35
C ALA A 200 20.62 -20.46 11.01
N CYS A 201 19.90 -20.22 9.92
CA CYS A 201 20.31 -20.62 8.57
C CYS A 201 21.64 -19.95 8.20
N ILE A 202 21.70 -18.63 8.35
CA ILE A 202 22.85 -17.82 7.92
C ILE A 202 24.03 -18.03 8.86
N SER A 203 23.85 -17.88 10.18
CA SER A 203 24.97 -17.98 11.13
C SER A 203 25.69 -19.33 11.10
N LYS A 204 24.97 -20.44 10.84
CA LYS A 204 25.56 -21.79 10.79
C LYS A 204 26.23 -22.10 9.46
N GLY A 205 25.75 -21.53 8.36
CA GLY A 205 26.25 -21.81 7.01
C GLY A 205 27.33 -20.85 6.51
N LEU A 206 27.48 -19.69 7.17
CA LEU A 206 28.40 -18.65 6.71
C LEU A 206 29.87 -19.08 6.85
N PRO A 207 30.69 -19.03 5.78
CA PRO A 207 32.11 -19.39 5.85
C PRO A 207 32.90 -18.45 6.76
N ALA A 208 33.92 -18.98 7.44
CA ALA A 208 34.72 -18.24 8.41
C ALA A 208 35.42 -16.97 7.86
N ARG A 209 35.57 -16.82 6.54
CA ARG A 209 36.12 -15.60 5.92
C ARG A 209 35.16 -14.40 5.93
N TYR A 210 33.89 -14.63 6.20
CA TYR A 210 32.87 -13.59 6.33
C TYR A 210 32.59 -13.28 7.81
N GLU A 211 32.26 -12.02 8.11
CA GLU A 211 31.61 -11.61 9.35
C GLU A 211 30.15 -11.24 9.07
N LEU A 212 29.24 -11.75 9.91
CA LEU A 212 27.81 -11.45 9.81
C LEU A 212 27.49 -10.15 10.54
N ILE A 213 26.89 -9.20 9.84
CA ILE A 213 26.23 -8.02 10.40
C ILE A 213 24.73 -8.24 10.32
N VAL A 214 24.02 -8.12 11.44
CA VAL A 214 22.56 -8.10 11.47
C VAL A 214 22.09 -6.67 11.65
N LYS A 215 21.19 -6.22 10.79
CA LYS A 215 20.53 -4.92 10.86
C LYS A 215 19.05 -5.06 11.22
N PRO A 216 18.64 -4.64 12.44
CA PRO A 216 17.24 -4.54 12.82
C PRO A 216 16.48 -3.46 12.05
N HIS A 217 15.15 -3.56 12.05
CA HIS A 217 14.27 -2.55 11.46
C HIS A 217 14.15 -1.31 12.37
N PRO A 218 14.16 -0.07 11.86
CA PRO A 218 14.17 1.16 12.68
C PRO A 218 12.93 1.37 13.58
N ALA A 219 11.85 0.60 13.34
CA ALA A 219 10.62 0.65 14.14
C ALA A 219 10.63 -0.31 15.35
N GLU A 220 11.68 -1.12 15.52
CA GLU A 220 11.80 -2.05 16.64
C GLU A 220 12.34 -1.37 17.91
N GLN A 221 12.20 -2.04 19.06
CA GLN A 221 12.74 -1.56 20.34
C GLN A 221 14.10 -2.21 20.62
N ASP A 222 15.10 -1.40 20.96
CA ASP A 222 16.52 -1.80 21.01
C ASP A 222 16.80 -3.02 21.91
N LYS A 223 16.24 -3.11 23.14
CA LYS A 223 16.68 -4.16 24.07
C LYS A 223 16.28 -5.59 23.65
N ASN A 224 15.02 -5.78 23.26
CA ASN A 224 14.50 -7.12 22.98
C ASN A 224 15.10 -7.72 21.69
N ILE A 225 15.35 -6.88 20.68
CA ILE A 225 15.86 -7.37 19.39
C ILE A 225 17.34 -7.77 19.47
N TYR A 226 18.16 -7.04 20.24
CA TYR A 226 19.58 -7.36 20.40
C TYR A 226 19.77 -8.68 21.14
N GLU A 227 19.01 -8.90 22.23
CA GLU A 227 19.02 -10.17 22.97
C GLU A 227 18.56 -11.34 22.08
N PHE A 228 17.51 -11.14 21.29
CA PHE A 228 17.02 -12.14 20.36
C PHE A 228 18.08 -12.53 19.32
N ILE A 229 18.73 -11.55 18.70
CA ILE A 229 19.79 -11.78 17.72
C ILE A 229 20.97 -12.50 18.38
N LYS A 230 21.45 -12.05 19.54
CA LYS A 230 22.57 -12.69 20.23
C LYS A 230 22.29 -14.13 20.66
N ARG A 231 21.03 -14.46 20.97
CA ARG A 231 20.63 -15.85 21.28
C ARG A 231 20.74 -16.79 20.07
N HIS A 232 20.50 -16.28 18.87
CA HIS A 232 20.38 -17.11 17.66
C HIS A 232 21.55 -16.95 16.67
N ALA A 233 22.36 -15.91 16.83
CA ALA A 233 23.58 -15.64 16.08
C ALA A 233 24.59 -14.91 17.02
N PRO A 234 25.22 -15.62 17.97
CA PRO A 234 26.03 -15.00 19.04
C PRO A 234 27.21 -14.18 18.51
N ASP A 235 27.85 -14.65 17.45
CA ASP A 235 29.03 -14.02 16.85
C ASP A 235 28.69 -12.86 15.90
N ALA A 236 27.41 -12.67 15.56
CA ALA A 236 27.00 -11.60 14.68
C ALA A 236 27.26 -10.22 15.31
N LYS A 237 27.78 -9.28 14.50
CA LYS A 237 27.79 -7.86 14.84
C LYS A 237 26.39 -7.31 14.61
N ILE A 238 25.91 -6.44 15.50
CA ILE A 238 24.57 -5.86 15.38
C ILE A 238 24.72 -4.38 15.08
N ALA A 239 24.25 -3.95 13.91
CA ALA A 239 24.24 -2.54 13.55
C ALA A 239 23.15 -1.80 14.31
N ASN A 240 23.39 -0.52 14.65
CA ASN A 240 22.35 0.34 15.21
C ASN A 240 21.14 0.37 14.26
N GLN A 241 19.94 0.18 14.79
CA GLN A 241 18.70 0.16 13.99
C GLN A 241 18.46 1.45 13.21
N TYR A 242 18.97 2.59 13.68
CA TYR A 242 18.87 3.89 13.03
C TYR A 242 19.99 4.19 12.03
N THR A 243 21.04 3.36 11.94
CA THR A 243 22.03 3.50 10.87
C THR A 243 21.31 3.38 9.52
N PRO A 244 21.53 4.30 8.56
CA PRO A 244 20.95 4.17 7.23
C PRO A 244 21.37 2.86 6.57
N ILE A 245 20.43 2.17 5.91
CA ILE A 245 20.74 0.90 5.22
C ILE A 245 21.81 1.08 4.14
N ASP A 246 21.81 2.25 3.50
CA ASP A 246 22.81 2.68 2.51
C ASP A 246 24.25 2.51 3.01
N HIS A 247 24.52 2.97 4.24
CA HIS A 247 25.86 2.88 4.82
C HIS A 247 26.27 1.44 5.14
N ILE A 248 25.30 0.58 5.42
CA ILE A 248 25.54 -0.83 5.71
C ILE A 248 25.81 -1.59 4.40
N LEU A 249 25.08 -1.27 3.33
CA LEU A 249 25.34 -1.82 1.99
C LEU A 249 26.70 -1.35 1.43
N ASP A 250 27.14 -0.16 1.79
CA ASP A 250 28.43 0.41 1.38
C ASP A 250 29.65 -0.40 1.83
N ILE A 251 29.52 -1.19 2.90
CA ILE A 251 30.56 -2.07 3.43
C ILE A 251 30.27 -3.55 3.17
N ALA A 252 29.15 -3.88 2.53
CA ALA A 252 28.68 -5.25 2.34
C ALA A 252 29.28 -5.89 1.10
N ASP A 253 29.74 -7.14 1.23
CA ASP A 253 30.16 -7.98 0.11
C ASP A 253 29.01 -8.88 -0.37
N VAL A 254 28.04 -9.17 0.51
CA VAL A 254 26.82 -9.91 0.18
C VAL A 254 25.68 -9.53 1.14
N LEU A 255 24.46 -9.43 0.61
CA LEU A 255 23.24 -9.25 1.38
C LEU A 255 22.46 -10.56 1.45
N PHE A 256 22.09 -10.98 2.65
CA PHE A 256 21.03 -11.94 2.91
C PHE A 256 19.74 -11.20 3.27
N ASN A 257 18.64 -11.58 2.65
CA ASN A 257 17.32 -11.02 2.93
C ASN A 257 16.24 -12.09 2.71
N ARG A 258 15.07 -11.90 3.30
CA ARG A 258 13.93 -12.80 3.09
C ARG A 258 13.46 -12.86 1.63
N GLY A 259 13.75 -11.85 0.80
CA GLY A 259 13.45 -11.86 -0.64
C GLY A 259 12.35 -10.89 -1.08
N ASN A 260 11.59 -10.31 -0.14
CA ASN A 260 10.46 -9.41 -0.40
C ASN A 260 10.69 -8.06 0.32
N SER A 261 11.79 -7.39 0.00
CA SER A 261 12.17 -6.12 0.62
C SER A 261 12.83 -5.18 -0.38
N GLN A 262 12.55 -3.88 -0.26
CA GLN A 262 13.19 -2.84 -1.08
C GLN A 262 14.72 -2.83 -0.95
N VAL A 263 15.25 -3.22 0.22
CA VAL A 263 16.69 -3.29 0.51
C VAL A 263 17.44 -4.18 -0.49
N ILE A 264 16.78 -5.23 -1.01
CA ILE A 264 17.35 -6.10 -2.05
C ILE A 264 17.68 -5.30 -3.30
N ILE A 265 16.77 -4.41 -3.70
CA ILE A 265 16.94 -3.65 -4.91
C ILE A 265 18.01 -2.57 -4.73
N ASP A 266 18.04 -1.95 -3.56
CA ASP A 266 19.10 -1.01 -3.20
C ASP A 266 20.48 -1.69 -3.21
N ALA A 267 20.57 -2.94 -2.74
CA ALA A 267 21.80 -3.74 -2.81
C ALA A 267 22.22 -4.07 -4.25
N LEU A 268 21.31 -4.60 -5.07
CA LEU A 268 21.61 -4.96 -6.46
C LEU A 268 22.11 -3.76 -7.27
N GLN A 269 21.51 -2.58 -7.08
CA GLN A 269 21.94 -1.37 -7.77
C GLN A 269 23.28 -0.81 -7.29
N ARG A 270 23.71 -1.18 -6.08
CA ARG A 270 25.04 -0.90 -5.54
C ARG A 270 26.07 -1.96 -5.92
N ASN A 271 25.71 -2.91 -6.79
CA ASN A 271 26.51 -4.08 -7.13
C ASN A 271 26.84 -4.95 -5.90
N VAL A 272 25.95 -5.01 -4.92
CA VAL A 272 26.01 -5.94 -3.80
C VAL A 272 25.15 -7.16 -4.14
N PRO A 273 25.74 -8.36 -4.29
CA PRO A 273 25.00 -9.59 -4.51
C PRO A 273 23.98 -9.88 -3.41
N VAL A 274 22.85 -10.49 -3.76
CA VAL A 274 21.76 -10.80 -2.84
C VAL A 274 21.42 -12.30 -2.85
N VAL A 275 21.45 -12.90 -1.66
CA VAL A 275 20.99 -14.26 -1.41
C VAL A 275 19.65 -14.22 -0.69
N ALA A 276 18.63 -14.85 -1.29
CA ALA A 276 17.29 -14.91 -0.72
C ALA A 276 17.16 -16.08 0.27
N VAL A 277 16.58 -15.83 1.44
CA VAL A 277 16.23 -16.84 2.45
C VAL A 277 14.73 -16.77 2.71
N PRO A 278 13.90 -17.46 1.90
CA PRO A 278 12.45 -17.19 1.82
C PRO A 278 11.68 -17.43 3.13
N ALA A 279 12.15 -18.40 3.93
CA ALA A 279 11.54 -18.82 5.19
C ALA A 279 10.00 -19.00 5.05
N GLY A 280 9.62 -19.90 4.14
CA GLY A 280 8.23 -20.31 3.90
C GLY A 280 7.38 -19.38 3.03
N ARG A 281 7.87 -18.20 2.61
CA ARG A 281 7.14 -17.31 1.69
C ARG A 281 7.84 -17.25 0.34
N LYS A 282 7.12 -17.51 -0.76
CA LYS A 282 7.66 -17.33 -2.12
C LYS A 282 8.17 -15.89 -2.31
N THR A 283 9.17 -15.72 -3.16
CA THR A 283 9.80 -14.43 -3.47
C THR A 283 9.90 -14.29 -4.99
N PHE A 284 10.20 -13.09 -5.48
CA PHE A 284 10.42 -12.89 -6.91
C PHE A 284 11.69 -13.57 -7.46
N PHE A 285 12.57 -14.08 -6.58
CA PHE A 285 13.69 -14.94 -7.01
C PHE A 285 13.21 -16.28 -7.53
N HIS A 286 12.07 -16.79 -7.05
CA HIS A 286 11.58 -18.09 -7.46
C HIS A 286 11.22 -18.06 -8.94
N ASN A 287 11.65 -19.08 -9.69
CA ASN A 287 11.53 -19.22 -11.14
C ASN A 287 12.42 -18.25 -11.96
N LEU A 288 13.10 -17.29 -11.33
CA LEU A 288 14.03 -16.36 -12.01
C LEU A 288 15.49 -16.63 -11.66
N LEU A 289 15.77 -16.89 -10.39
CA LEU A 289 17.09 -17.09 -9.79
C LEU A 289 17.01 -18.13 -8.65
N ASP A 290 16.49 -19.31 -8.94
CA ASP A 290 16.35 -20.39 -7.95
C ASP A 290 17.70 -20.80 -7.32
N ASN A 291 18.79 -20.63 -8.07
CA ASN A 291 20.14 -20.88 -7.60
C ASN A 291 20.65 -19.85 -6.58
N MET A 292 19.95 -18.74 -6.35
CA MET A 292 20.26 -17.72 -5.34
C MET A 292 19.33 -17.81 -4.12
N ILE A 293 18.58 -18.91 -3.99
CA ILE A 293 17.67 -19.19 -2.88
C ILE A 293 18.32 -20.20 -1.93
N VAL A 294 18.34 -19.87 -0.65
CA VAL A 294 18.81 -20.75 0.44
C VAL A 294 17.63 -21.18 1.29
N ASN A 295 17.46 -22.50 1.45
CA ASN A 295 16.50 -23.08 2.40
C ASN A 295 17.18 -23.66 3.64
N SER A 296 18.49 -23.95 3.57
CA SER A 296 19.25 -24.52 4.67
C SER A 296 20.67 -23.95 4.74
N GLY A 297 21.29 -23.95 5.93
CA GLY A 297 22.65 -23.45 6.09
C GLY A 297 23.70 -24.20 5.24
N GLY A 298 23.42 -25.46 4.84
CA GLY A 298 24.33 -26.26 4.01
C GLY A 298 24.54 -25.69 2.61
N ASP A 299 23.57 -24.93 2.09
CA ASP A 299 23.58 -24.43 0.71
C ASP A 299 24.36 -23.11 0.55
N ILE A 300 24.58 -22.40 1.67
CA ILE A 300 25.18 -21.05 1.68
C ILE A 300 26.57 -21.05 1.04
N LYS A 301 27.42 -22.02 1.38
CA LYS A 301 28.80 -22.07 0.86
C LYS A 301 28.82 -22.19 -0.67
N ASN A 302 27.94 -23.01 -1.23
CA ASN A 302 27.85 -23.22 -2.67
C ASN A 302 27.33 -21.95 -3.37
N ILE A 303 26.32 -21.28 -2.80
CA ILE A 303 25.77 -20.05 -3.36
C ILE A 303 26.78 -18.91 -3.32
N LEU A 304 27.53 -18.76 -2.21
CA LEU A 304 28.59 -17.76 -2.13
C LEU A 304 29.71 -18.02 -3.12
N HIS A 305 30.04 -19.29 -3.40
CA HIS A 305 30.99 -19.63 -4.45
C HIS A 305 30.49 -19.18 -5.84
N ILE A 306 29.22 -19.44 -6.17
CA ILE A 306 28.60 -18.95 -7.41
C ILE A 306 28.65 -17.42 -7.50
N VAL A 307 28.33 -16.73 -6.40
CA VAL A 307 28.38 -15.26 -6.33
C VAL A 307 29.80 -14.74 -6.53
N GLU A 308 30.81 -15.39 -5.97
CA GLU A 308 32.21 -14.97 -6.12
C GLU A 308 32.74 -15.20 -7.54
N GLU A 309 32.35 -16.31 -8.18
CA GLU A 309 32.74 -16.64 -9.55
C GLU A 309 32.03 -15.77 -10.59
N ARG A 310 30.70 -15.64 -10.47
CA ARG A 310 29.85 -14.99 -11.48
C ARG A 310 29.50 -13.53 -11.15
N LYS A 311 29.80 -13.07 -9.93
CA LYS A 311 29.57 -11.69 -9.46
C LYS A 311 28.13 -11.23 -9.72
N MET A 312 27.94 -10.10 -10.39
CA MET A 312 26.63 -9.55 -10.69
C MET A 312 25.95 -10.19 -11.90
N ASP A 313 26.66 -10.98 -12.71
CA ASP A 313 26.11 -11.57 -13.95
C ASP A 313 24.99 -12.56 -13.67
N VAL A 314 25.00 -13.20 -12.49
CA VAL A 314 23.88 -14.04 -12.04
C VAL A 314 22.57 -13.26 -11.95
N TYR A 315 22.58 -11.95 -11.69
CA TYR A 315 21.37 -11.14 -11.53
C TYR A 315 20.88 -10.48 -12.83
N ALA A 316 21.50 -10.78 -13.99
CA ALA A 316 21.10 -10.24 -15.28
C ALA A 316 19.59 -10.40 -15.59
N PRO A 317 18.91 -11.51 -15.25
CA PRO A 317 17.46 -11.64 -15.43
C PRO A 317 16.65 -10.59 -14.64
N ILE A 318 17.06 -10.27 -13.39
CA ILE A 318 16.40 -9.24 -12.58
C ILE A 318 16.63 -7.86 -13.21
N PHE A 319 17.88 -7.55 -13.61
CA PHE A 319 18.15 -6.27 -14.25
C PHE A 319 17.34 -6.08 -15.53
N LYS A 320 17.26 -7.11 -16.37
CA LYS A 320 16.48 -7.08 -17.61
C LYS A 320 14.98 -6.89 -17.36
N THR A 321 14.43 -7.54 -16.34
CA THR A 321 12.97 -7.59 -16.14
C THR A 321 12.46 -6.42 -15.31
N HIS A 322 13.19 -6.07 -14.26
CA HIS A 322 12.71 -5.19 -13.20
C HIS A 322 13.51 -3.87 -13.10
N LEU A 323 14.77 -3.86 -13.54
CA LEU A 323 15.67 -2.70 -13.38
C LEU A 323 16.28 -2.24 -14.71
N ALA A 324 15.55 -2.41 -15.81
CA ALA A 324 16.04 -2.14 -17.16
C ALA A 324 16.33 -0.65 -17.41
N VAL A 325 15.63 0.23 -16.68
CA VAL A 325 15.83 1.67 -16.75
C VAL A 325 16.84 2.09 -15.68
N SER A 326 17.98 2.65 -16.11
CA SER A 326 18.97 3.18 -15.17
C SER A 326 18.39 4.33 -14.33
N PRO A 327 18.89 4.56 -13.09
CA PRO A 327 18.40 5.66 -12.26
C PRO A 327 18.49 7.04 -12.92
N GLU A 328 19.52 7.29 -13.73
CA GLU A 328 19.71 8.55 -14.44
C GLU A 328 18.67 8.74 -15.56
N LEU A 329 18.42 7.71 -16.36
CA LEU A 329 17.38 7.74 -17.38
C LEU A 329 15.99 7.79 -16.75
N ALA A 330 15.80 7.14 -15.60
CA ALA A 330 14.56 7.15 -14.86
C ALA A 330 14.19 8.56 -14.38
N LEU A 331 15.19 9.28 -13.87
CA LEU A 331 15.06 10.68 -13.49
C LEU A 331 14.68 11.54 -14.70
N GLU A 332 15.42 11.44 -15.81
CA GLU A 332 15.13 12.20 -17.03
C GLU A 332 13.70 11.98 -17.53
N LYS A 333 13.30 10.71 -17.73
CA LYS A 333 11.96 10.33 -18.21
C LYS A 333 10.86 10.81 -17.27
N THR A 334 11.03 10.59 -15.96
CA THR A 334 10.02 10.98 -14.96
C THR A 334 9.82 12.50 -14.93
N LEU A 335 10.91 13.26 -14.95
CA LEU A 335 10.84 14.73 -14.93
C LEU A 335 10.27 15.30 -16.23
N ASP A 336 10.66 14.78 -17.38
CA ASP A 336 10.07 15.15 -18.67
C ASP A 336 8.56 14.91 -18.65
N ARG A 337 8.15 13.74 -18.18
CA ARG A 337 6.74 13.38 -18.15
C ARG A 337 5.92 14.27 -17.21
N ILE A 338 6.44 14.54 -16.01
CA ILE A 338 5.81 15.49 -15.07
C ILE A 338 5.61 16.86 -15.72
N LYS A 339 6.65 17.41 -16.37
CA LYS A 339 6.58 18.71 -17.05
C LYS A 339 5.52 18.71 -18.15
N LYS A 340 5.49 17.66 -18.98
CA LYS A 340 4.53 17.50 -20.08
C LYS A 340 3.08 17.46 -19.56
N ILE A 341 2.81 16.63 -18.55
CA ILE A 341 1.48 16.51 -17.93
C ILE A 341 1.07 17.85 -17.32
N ALA A 342 1.93 18.46 -16.51
CA ALA A 342 1.63 19.69 -15.79
C ALA A 342 1.41 20.89 -16.73
N ASN A 343 2.16 20.99 -17.83
CA ASN A 343 2.00 22.08 -18.80
C ASN A 343 0.75 21.94 -19.66
N LYS A 344 0.38 20.71 -20.03
CA LYS A 344 -0.79 20.42 -20.87
C LYS A 344 -2.08 20.28 -20.07
N GLY A 345 -1.99 20.04 -18.76
CA GLY A 345 -3.15 19.71 -17.93
C GLY A 345 -3.80 18.40 -18.38
N GLU A 346 -3.00 17.36 -18.68
CA GLU A 346 -3.51 16.06 -19.12
C GLU A 346 -4.33 15.41 -17.99
N LEU A 347 -5.65 15.35 -18.14
CA LEU A 347 -6.58 14.71 -17.22
C LEU A 347 -7.09 13.42 -17.84
N TYR A 348 -7.21 12.37 -17.03
CA TYR A 348 -7.83 11.12 -17.45
C TYR A 348 -9.23 11.01 -16.83
N LYS A 349 -10.25 11.05 -17.70
CA LYS A 349 -11.68 10.85 -17.37
C LYS A 349 -12.09 11.44 -16.00
N PRO A 350 -11.98 12.77 -15.82
CA PRO A 350 -12.13 13.40 -14.51
C PRO A 350 -13.49 13.13 -13.83
N GLU A 351 -14.56 12.96 -14.61
CA GLU A 351 -15.90 12.58 -14.16
C GLU A 351 -15.96 11.15 -13.61
N GLU A 352 -15.29 10.20 -14.28
CA GLU A 352 -15.20 8.81 -13.84
C GLU A 352 -14.40 8.73 -12.53
N ARG A 353 -13.27 9.44 -12.46
CA ARG A 353 -12.44 9.53 -11.25
C ARG A 353 -13.23 10.04 -10.05
N MET A 354 -14.05 11.07 -10.20
CA MET A 354 -14.86 11.58 -9.08
C MET A 354 -15.90 10.56 -8.59
N SER A 355 -16.46 9.76 -9.50
CA SER A 355 -17.34 8.64 -9.15
C SER A 355 -16.59 7.59 -8.34
N LEU A 356 -15.41 7.18 -8.81
CA LEU A 356 -14.54 6.22 -8.10
C LEU A 356 -14.11 6.76 -6.72
N LEU A 357 -13.72 8.03 -6.61
CA LEU A 357 -13.38 8.66 -5.33
C LEU A 357 -14.55 8.64 -4.35
N SER A 358 -15.78 8.84 -4.82
CA SER A 358 -16.97 8.75 -3.96
C SER A 358 -17.17 7.33 -3.42
N ILE A 359 -16.94 6.31 -4.24
CA ILE A 359 -16.99 4.89 -3.84
C ILE A 359 -15.92 4.62 -2.78
N PHE A 360 -14.70 5.15 -2.97
CA PHE A 360 -13.64 5.04 -1.99
C PHE A 360 -13.99 5.67 -0.65
N TRP A 361 -14.56 6.87 -0.65
CA TRP A 361 -15.03 7.51 0.58
C TRP A 361 -16.03 6.65 1.34
N ALA A 362 -16.96 5.99 0.63
CA ALA A 362 -17.92 5.09 1.22
C ALA A 362 -17.23 3.84 1.81
N PHE A 363 -16.26 3.29 1.08
CA PHE A 363 -15.47 2.13 1.47
C PHE A 363 -14.62 2.37 2.72
N THR A 364 -14.03 3.57 2.86
CA THR A 364 -13.32 3.98 4.08
C THR A 364 -14.27 4.37 5.23
N GLY A 365 -15.56 4.04 5.13
CA GLY A 365 -16.56 4.28 6.18
C GLY A 365 -17.04 5.73 6.29
N CYS A 366 -16.67 6.61 5.35
CA CYS A 366 -16.97 8.05 5.40
C CYS A 366 -18.11 8.43 4.44
N MET A 367 -19.30 7.87 4.69
CA MET A 367 -20.50 8.07 3.85
C MET A 367 -20.90 9.54 3.62
N PRO A 368 -20.85 10.46 4.61
CA PRO A 368 -21.14 11.87 4.35
C PRO A 368 -20.18 12.50 3.32
N GLN A 369 -18.90 12.13 3.36
CA GLN A 369 -17.88 12.56 2.40
C GLN A 369 -18.14 11.94 1.02
N ALA A 370 -18.57 10.68 0.96
CA ALA A 370 -18.95 10.02 -0.30
C ALA A 370 -20.08 10.75 -1.03
N LEU A 371 -21.18 11.04 -0.32
CA LEU A 371 -22.31 11.80 -0.86
C LEU A 371 -21.91 13.23 -1.25
N LYS A 372 -21.05 13.88 -0.43
CA LYS A 372 -20.52 15.21 -0.75
C LYS A 372 -19.66 15.18 -2.02
N ALA A 373 -18.79 14.18 -2.19
CA ALA A 373 -17.95 14.03 -3.36
C ALA A 373 -18.80 13.83 -4.63
N LEU A 374 -19.80 12.95 -4.57
CA LEU A 374 -20.74 12.71 -5.67
C LEU A 374 -21.55 13.98 -6.02
N SER A 375 -22.06 14.69 -5.01
CA SER A 375 -22.78 15.96 -5.23
C SER A 375 -21.89 17.04 -5.85
N LEU A 376 -20.63 17.17 -5.42
CA LEU A 376 -19.69 18.10 -6.01
C LEU A 376 -19.35 17.73 -7.46
N ALA A 377 -19.27 16.44 -7.75
CA ALA A 377 -19.12 15.96 -9.11
C ALA A 377 -20.32 16.42 -9.96
N HIS A 378 -21.57 16.24 -9.49
CA HIS A 378 -22.78 16.66 -10.23
C HIS A 378 -22.81 18.16 -10.53
N LYS A 379 -22.26 18.97 -9.64
CA LYS A 379 -22.15 20.42 -9.87
C LYS A 379 -21.07 20.78 -10.88
N LYS A 380 -20.04 19.94 -11.03
CA LYS A 380 -18.86 20.21 -11.84
C LYS A 380 -18.95 19.62 -13.25
N PHE A 381 -19.56 18.44 -13.40
CA PHE A 381 -19.61 17.67 -14.64
C PHE A 381 -21.05 17.47 -15.10
N SER A 382 -21.29 17.55 -16.40
CA SER A 382 -22.61 17.40 -17.01
C SER A 382 -23.13 15.96 -16.99
N CYS A 383 -22.22 14.99 -17.05
CA CYS A 383 -22.52 13.57 -17.01
C CYS A 383 -21.55 12.86 -16.07
N ILE A 384 -22.09 11.98 -15.22
CA ILE A 384 -21.33 11.21 -14.25
C ILE A 384 -21.76 9.76 -14.39
N PRO A 385 -20.84 8.86 -14.75
CA PRO A 385 -21.16 7.46 -14.91
C PRO A 385 -21.81 6.88 -13.64
N PHE A 386 -22.97 6.23 -13.82
CA PHE A 386 -23.65 5.47 -12.77
C PHE A 386 -23.99 6.25 -11.49
N SER A 387 -24.11 7.58 -11.56
CA SER A 387 -24.28 8.40 -10.36
C SER A 387 -25.52 8.03 -9.54
N ASN A 388 -26.62 7.66 -10.21
CA ASN A 388 -27.86 7.25 -9.55
C ASN A 388 -27.68 5.92 -8.81
N GLU A 389 -27.04 4.95 -9.44
CA GLU A 389 -26.74 3.64 -8.86
C GLU A 389 -25.77 3.78 -7.67
N ILE A 390 -24.76 4.64 -7.79
CA ILE A 390 -23.81 4.97 -6.72
C ILE A 390 -24.53 5.65 -5.54
N GLU A 391 -25.40 6.63 -5.79
CA GLU A 391 -26.16 7.30 -4.73
C GLU A 391 -27.08 6.28 -4.01
N LYS A 392 -27.79 5.45 -4.77
CA LYS A 392 -28.59 4.36 -4.20
C LYS A 392 -27.73 3.41 -3.37
N LEU A 393 -26.51 3.08 -3.79
CA LEU A 393 -25.58 2.23 -3.04
C LEU A 393 -25.25 2.87 -1.68
N PHE A 394 -24.90 4.15 -1.67
CA PHE A 394 -24.57 4.89 -0.44
C PHE A 394 -25.75 5.02 0.51
N LEU A 395 -26.97 5.12 -0.02
CA LEU A 395 -28.20 5.20 0.76
C LEU A 395 -28.76 3.82 1.14
N CYS A 396 -28.06 2.72 0.82
CA CYS A 396 -28.53 1.34 0.99
C CYS A 396 -29.89 1.08 0.28
N ARG A 397 -30.17 1.78 -0.82
CA ARG A 397 -31.38 1.63 -1.65
C ARG A 397 -31.13 0.86 -2.93
N VAL A 398 -29.88 0.54 -3.23
CA VAL A 398 -29.46 -0.19 -4.44
C VAL A 398 -30.10 -1.57 -4.50
N ASP A 399 -30.63 -1.92 -5.67
CA ASP A 399 -31.16 -3.25 -5.95
C ASP A 399 -30.15 -4.10 -6.74
N LEU A 400 -30.52 -5.34 -7.05
CA LEU A 400 -29.64 -6.25 -7.78
C LEU A 400 -29.33 -5.76 -9.21
N LYS A 401 -30.29 -5.11 -9.89
CA LYS A 401 -30.08 -4.57 -11.24
C LYS A 401 -29.04 -3.45 -11.22
N ASP A 402 -29.17 -2.53 -10.26
CA ASP A 402 -28.22 -1.44 -10.06
C ASP A 402 -26.80 -2.00 -9.76
N ILE A 403 -26.69 -3.03 -8.91
CA ILE A 403 -25.40 -3.69 -8.61
C ILE A 403 -24.80 -4.35 -9.85
N LEU A 404 -25.59 -5.07 -10.66
CA LEU A 404 -25.09 -5.70 -11.88
C LEU A 404 -24.56 -4.67 -12.90
N LEU A 405 -25.17 -3.48 -12.96
CA LEU A 405 -24.65 -2.37 -13.77
C LEU A 405 -23.30 -1.87 -13.25
N LEU A 406 -23.19 -1.63 -11.94
CA LEU A 406 -21.92 -1.22 -11.31
C LEU A 406 -20.85 -2.30 -11.44
N GLN A 407 -21.22 -3.57 -11.28
CA GLN A 407 -20.32 -4.70 -11.47
C GLN A 407 -19.82 -4.75 -12.90
N LYS A 408 -20.69 -4.62 -13.91
CA LYS A 408 -20.28 -4.60 -15.32
C LYS A 408 -19.27 -3.49 -15.60
N TRP A 409 -19.45 -2.33 -14.99
CA TRP A 409 -18.53 -1.19 -15.13
C TRP A 409 -17.17 -1.45 -14.45
N LEU A 410 -17.16 -2.04 -13.26
CA LEU A 410 -15.94 -2.23 -12.46
C LEU A 410 -15.28 -3.59 -12.64
N ARG A 411 -15.85 -4.47 -13.47
CA ARG A 411 -15.44 -5.87 -13.62
C ARG A 411 -13.97 -5.99 -13.99
N GLY A 412 -13.28 -6.95 -13.35
CA GLY A 412 -11.88 -7.23 -13.63
C GLY A 412 -10.91 -6.17 -13.12
N SER A 413 -11.41 -5.22 -12.31
CA SER A 413 -10.58 -4.28 -11.57
C SER A 413 -10.69 -4.56 -10.07
N TYR A 414 -9.70 -4.10 -9.32
CA TYR A 414 -9.77 -4.18 -7.86
C TYR A 414 -10.98 -3.42 -7.26
N MET A 415 -11.59 -2.49 -8.02
CA MET A 415 -12.79 -1.77 -7.60
C MET A 415 -14.01 -2.69 -7.45
N GLU A 416 -14.02 -3.84 -8.12
CA GLU A 416 -15.07 -4.85 -7.94
C GLU A 416 -15.09 -5.37 -6.49
N TRP A 417 -13.92 -5.59 -5.88
CA TRP A 417 -13.82 -6.00 -4.47
C TRP A 417 -14.35 -4.93 -3.51
N ILE A 418 -14.12 -3.64 -3.84
CA ILE A 418 -14.68 -2.52 -3.07
C ILE A 418 -16.20 -2.50 -3.19
N LEU A 419 -16.74 -2.72 -4.39
CA LEU A 419 -18.17 -2.82 -4.63
C LEU A 419 -18.78 -3.97 -3.82
N GLN A 420 -18.13 -5.14 -3.82
CA GLN A 420 -18.53 -6.29 -3.00
C GLN A 420 -18.55 -5.95 -1.51
N SER A 421 -17.53 -5.27 -0.98
CA SER A 421 -17.53 -4.80 0.42
C SER A 421 -18.72 -3.91 0.75
N LEU A 422 -19.05 -2.96 -0.13
CA LEU A 422 -20.20 -2.07 0.04
C LEU A 422 -21.53 -2.82 -0.09
N TRP A 423 -21.61 -3.82 -0.96
CA TRP A 423 -22.78 -4.68 -1.10
C TRP A 423 -23.02 -5.57 0.13
N ILE A 424 -21.96 -6.23 0.63
CA ILE A 424 -21.98 -7.00 1.89
C ILE A 424 -22.53 -6.12 3.02
N ARG A 425 -21.99 -4.90 3.15
CA ARG A 425 -22.44 -3.93 4.15
C ARG A 425 -23.93 -3.61 4.00
N LYS A 426 -24.43 -3.42 2.77
CA LYS A 426 -25.84 -3.14 2.50
C LYS A 426 -26.73 -4.31 2.92
N ILE A 427 -26.41 -5.54 2.50
CA ILE A 427 -27.19 -6.74 2.85
C ILE A 427 -27.26 -6.91 4.37
N TYR A 428 -26.10 -6.76 5.04
CA TYR A 428 -26.01 -6.82 6.49
C TYR A 428 -26.91 -5.77 7.15
N LEU A 429 -26.79 -4.49 6.77
CA LEU A 429 -27.54 -3.39 7.39
C LEU A 429 -29.05 -3.46 7.16
N ARG A 430 -29.48 -3.96 5.99
CA ARG A 430 -30.91 -4.16 5.72
C ARG A 430 -31.45 -5.44 6.31
N GLY A 431 -30.57 -6.33 6.76
CA GLY A 431 -30.94 -7.68 7.08
C GLY A 431 -31.65 -8.31 5.89
N GLU A 432 -30.97 -8.44 4.75
CA GLU A 432 -31.48 -9.20 3.62
C GLU A 432 -30.87 -10.60 3.63
N LYS A 433 -31.40 -11.51 2.80
CA LYS A 433 -30.79 -12.81 2.57
C LYS A 433 -30.03 -12.74 1.24
N LEU A 434 -28.84 -13.32 1.21
CA LEU A 434 -28.08 -13.56 -0.01
C LEU A 434 -28.84 -14.53 -0.91
N GLN A 435 -28.90 -14.20 -2.19
CA GLN A 435 -29.37 -15.04 -3.27
C GLN A 435 -28.23 -15.90 -3.83
N ALA A 436 -28.57 -16.93 -4.60
CA ALA A 436 -27.59 -17.87 -5.16
C ALA A 436 -26.51 -17.19 -6.02
N MET A 437 -26.90 -16.19 -6.84
CA MET A 437 -25.96 -15.45 -7.68
C MET A 437 -24.97 -14.60 -6.85
N GLU A 438 -25.44 -14.03 -5.75
CA GLU A 438 -24.60 -13.20 -4.88
C GLU A 438 -23.59 -14.06 -4.13
N ARG A 439 -23.98 -15.28 -3.73
CA ARG A 439 -23.07 -16.27 -3.17
C ARG A 439 -21.94 -16.59 -4.14
N GLU A 440 -22.26 -16.83 -5.41
CA GLU A 440 -21.25 -17.13 -6.44
C GLU A 440 -20.29 -15.95 -6.62
N TRP A 441 -20.83 -14.73 -6.70
CA TRP A 441 -20.02 -13.52 -6.84
C TRP A 441 -19.09 -13.27 -5.63
N LEU A 442 -19.53 -13.61 -4.42
CA LEU A 442 -18.79 -13.40 -3.17
C LEU A 442 -17.95 -14.60 -2.73
N ALA A 443 -17.88 -15.67 -3.54
CA ALA A 443 -17.20 -16.91 -3.17
C ALA A 443 -15.70 -16.72 -2.88
N ASP A 444 -15.05 -15.83 -3.64
CA ASP A 444 -13.61 -15.53 -3.51
C ASP A 444 -13.32 -14.30 -2.63
N TYR A 445 -14.33 -13.73 -1.96
CA TYR A 445 -14.15 -12.63 -1.03
C TYR A 445 -13.67 -13.12 0.35
N PRO A 446 -12.69 -12.45 1.00
CA PRO A 446 -11.95 -11.29 0.54
C PRO A 446 -10.89 -11.67 -0.50
N PRO A 447 -10.57 -10.78 -1.44
CA PRO A 447 -9.54 -11.06 -2.44
C PRO A 447 -8.25 -11.49 -1.75
N ARG A 448 -7.53 -12.42 -2.39
CA ARG A 448 -6.16 -12.74 -1.95
C ARG A 448 -5.28 -11.48 -1.95
N MET A 449 -5.57 -10.56 -2.88
CA MET A 449 -4.86 -9.31 -3.02
C MET A 449 -5.21 -8.29 -1.95
N ASN A 450 -4.22 -7.83 -1.17
CA ASN A 450 -4.39 -6.86 -0.07
C ASN A 450 -5.50 -7.26 0.92
N ARG A 451 -5.59 -8.55 1.20
CA ARG A 451 -6.71 -9.12 1.95
C ARG A 451 -7.03 -8.37 3.24
N GLU A 452 -6.00 -7.89 3.95
CA GLU A 452 -6.12 -7.14 5.21
C GLU A 452 -7.07 -5.93 5.15
N ILE A 453 -7.07 -5.14 4.06
CA ILE A 453 -7.97 -3.97 3.94
C ILE A 453 -9.45 -4.38 3.79
N PHE A 454 -9.70 -5.61 3.35
CA PHE A 454 -11.04 -6.18 3.14
C PHE A 454 -11.56 -7.00 4.33
N LEU A 455 -10.68 -7.42 5.24
CA LEU A 455 -11.02 -8.21 6.43
C LEU A 455 -12.08 -7.59 7.33
N PRO A 456 -12.18 -6.25 7.50
CA PRO A 456 -13.27 -5.66 8.29
C PRO A 456 -14.69 -6.02 7.81
N TYR A 457 -14.86 -6.45 6.55
CA TYR A 457 -16.15 -6.86 5.99
C TYR A 457 -16.39 -8.38 6.08
N VAL A 458 -15.37 -9.18 6.39
CA VAL A 458 -15.50 -10.65 6.50
C VAL A 458 -16.52 -11.07 7.56
N PRO A 459 -16.53 -10.50 8.78
CA PRO A 459 -17.55 -10.83 9.76
C PRO A 459 -18.97 -10.51 9.28
N LEU A 460 -19.13 -9.44 8.49
CA LEU A 460 -20.43 -9.06 7.92
C LEU A 460 -20.89 -10.09 6.88
N LEU A 461 -19.99 -10.53 6.01
CA LEU A 461 -20.27 -11.58 5.02
C LEU A 461 -20.59 -12.90 5.70
N TYR A 462 -19.80 -13.31 6.69
CA TYR A 462 -20.08 -14.51 7.48
C TYR A 462 -21.49 -14.48 8.08
N TRP A 463 -21.91 -13.35 8.65
CA TRP A 463 -23.27 -13.20 9.16
C TRP A 463 -24.34 -13.25 8.06
N CYS A 464 -24.09 -12.63 6.90
CA CYS A 464 -24.97 -12.72 5.75
C CYS A 464 -25.16 -14.18 5.30
N TYR A 465 -24.09 -14.99 5.32
CA TYR A 465 -24.18 -16.42 5.02
C TYR A 465 -25.05 -17.18 6.03
N ILE A 466 -24.82 -17.00 7.34
CA ILE A 466 -25.63 -17.65 8.38
C ILE A 466 -27.11 -17.32 8.22
N ARG A 467 -27.43 -16.04 8.00
CA ARG A 467 -28.82 -15.57 7.85
C ARG A 467 -29.51 -16.12 6.58
N SER A 468 -28.71 -16.49 5.59
CA SER A 468 -29.16 -17.02 4.31
C SER A 468 -29.18 -18.55 4.28
N ASN A 469 -28.99 -19.21 5.43
CA ASN A 469 -28.85 -20.67 5.56
C ASN A 469 -27.66 -21.25 4.76
N MET A 470 -26.61 -20.45 4.54
CA MET A 470 -25.37 -20.81 3.83
C MET A 470 -24.24 -21.09 4.86
N THR A 471 -24.52 -21.96 5.84
CA THR A 471 -23.62 -22.17 6.99
C THR A 471 -22.29 -22.80 6.60
N THR A 472 -22.28 -23.65 5.58
CA THR A 472 -21.07 -24.28 5.03
C THR A 472 -20.14 -23.23 4.42
N GLU A 473 -20.67 -22.32 3.61
CA GLU A 473 -19.93 -21.23 2.98
C GLU A 473 -19.33 -20.30 4.05
N GLY A 474 -20.14 -19.95 5.06
CA GLY A 474 -19.66 -19.17 6.20
C GLY A 474 -18.52 -19.84 6.97
N ARG A 475 -18.64 -21.15 7.26
CA ARG A 475 -17.57 -21.92 7.92
C ARG A 475 -16.31 -21.94 7.07
N ASN A 476 -16.42 -22.28 5.78
CA ASN A 476 -15.29 -22.36 4.87
C ASN A 476 -14.54 -21.02 4.77
N LEU A 477 -15.27 -19.91 4.68
CA LEU A 477 -14.70 -18.57 4.68
C LEU A 477 -13.83 -18.33 5.93
N ILE A 478 -14.38 -18.54 7.13
CA ILE A 478 -13.65 -18.26 8.37
C ILE A 478 -12.48 -19.23 8.57
N GLU A 479 -12.65 -20.51 8.24
CA GLU A 479 -11.58 -21.50 8.37
C GLU A 479 -10.41 -21.22 7.44
N SER A 480 -10.70 -20.85 6.20
CA SER A 480 -9.66 -20.48 5.22
C SER A 480 -8.87 -19.24 5.65
N LEU A 481 -9.50 -18.31 6.35
CA LEU A 481 -8.86 -17.08 6.82
C LEU A 481 -8.16 -17.25 8.16
N TYR A 482 -8.64 -18.13 9.03
CA TYR A 482 -8.08 -18.29 10.38
C TYR A 482 -6.64 -18.80 10.38
N SER A 483 -6.27 -19.67 9.42
CA SER A 483 -4.89 -20.15 9.26
C SER A 483 -3.90 -19.00 9.03
N GLU A 484 -4.30 -17.98 8.28
CA GLU A 484 -3.47 -16.84 7.89
C GLU A 484 -3.64 -15.63 8.83
N TYR A 485 -4.84 -15.41 9.38
CA TYR A 485 -5.25 -14.17 10.06
C TYR A 485 -5.83 -14.41 11.46
N SER A 486 -5.50 -15.52 12.13
CA SER A 486 -5.91 -15.79 13.51
C SER A 486 -5.53 -14.68 14.51
N PHE A 487 -4.51 -13.88 14.21
CA PHE A 487 -4.11 -12.74 15.04
C PHE A 487 -5.08 -11.54 14.96
N ILE A 488 -6.02 -11.54 14.00
CA ILE A 488 -7.05 -10.50 13.86
C ILE A 488 -8.24 -10.90 14.72
N LYS A 489 -8.47 -10.12 15.79
CA LYS A 489 -9.49 -10.38 16.82
C LYS A 489 -10.88 -10.70 16.26
N ASP A 490 -11.28 -10.05 15.17
CA ASP A 490 -12.60 -10.29 14.57
C ASP A 490 -12.68 -11.64 13.86
N ILE A 491 -11.61 -12.09 13.21
CA ILE A 491 -11.53 -13.42 12.59
C ILE A 491 -11.48 -14.50 13.67
N GLU A 492 -10.68 -14.28 14.73
CA GLU A 492 -10.63 -15.17 15.89
C GLU A 492 -12.00 -15.31 16.56
N ARG A 493 -12.70 -14.18 16.79
CA ARG A 493 -14.05 -14.17 17.36
C ARG A 493 -15.03 -14.93 16.47
N CYS A 494 -14.99 -14.74 15.15
CA CYS A 494 -15.82 -15.50 14.22
C CYS A 494 -15.53 -17.00 14.33
N LYS A 495 -14.26 -17.41 14.42
CA LYS A 495 -13.85 -18.82 14.56
C LYS A 495 -14.36 -19.45 15.86
N GLN A 496 -14.24 -18.76 16.99
CA GLN A 496 -14.71 -19.23 18.29
C GLN A 496 -16.24 -19.42 18.35
N ASN A 497 -16.98 -18.73 17.50
CA ASN A 497 -18.44 -18.76 17.48
C ASN A 497 -19.01 -19.51 16.25
N ILE A 498 -18.20 -20.29 15.53
CA ILE A 498 -18.70 -21.16 14.45
C ILE A 498 -19.72 -22.15 15.02
N GLY A 499 -20.92 -22.18 14.45
CA GLY A 499 -22.01 -23.06 14.89
C GLY A 499 -22.83 -22.56 16.08
N ASN A 500 -22.39 -21.50 16.76
CA ASN A 500 -23.19 -20.84 17.79
C ASN A 500 -24.10 -19.79 17.13
N HIS A 501 -25.36 -20.16 16.90
CA HIS A 501 -26.33 -19.35 16.13
C HIS A 501 -27.04 -18.26 16.96
N ASN A 502 -26.51 -17.92 18.14
CA ASN A 502 -27.18 -16.98 19.02
C ASN A 502 -27.17 -15.57 18.39
N ARG A 503 -28.34 -15.08 17.97
CA ARG A 503 -28.49 -13.85 17.17
C ARG A 503 -28.01 -12.59 17.89
N GLN A 504 -27.96 -12.60 19.22
CA GLN A 504 -27.61 -11.43 20.04
C GLN A 504 -26.12 -11.09 20.01
N ASP A 505 -25.23 -12.08 19.92
CA ASP A 505 -23.77 -11.85 20.01
C ASP A 505 -23.19 -11.15 18.77
N TYR A 506 -23.84 -11.29 17.62
CA TYR A 506 -23.37 -10.73 16.35
C TYR A 506 -23.90 -9.33 16.02
N ALA A 507 -24.96 -8.88 16.70
CA ALA A 507 -25.43 -7.49 16.62
C ALA A 507 -24.36 -6.50 17.14
N VAL A 508 -23.40 -6.99 17.93
CA VAL A 508 -22.31 -6.20 18.53
C VAL A 508 -21.10 -6.05 17.60
N MET A 509 -20.93 -6.88 16.55
CA MET A 509 -19.72 -6.81 15.71
C MET A 509 -19.58 -5.50 14.91
N TYR A 510 -20.69 -4.88 14.49
CA TYR A 510 -20.66 -3.57 13.84
C TYR A 510 -20.43 -2.41 14.84
N TYR A 511 -20.68 -2.65 16.13
CA TYR A 511 -20.59 -1.62 17.17
C TYR A 511 -19.14 -1.11 17.37
N TRP A 512 -18.13 -1.87 16.93
CA TRP A 512 -16.73 -1.65 17.29
C TRP A 512 -15.86 -0.97 16.23
N HIS A 513 -16.22 -0.95 14.95
CA HIS A 513 -15.33 -0.45 13.87
C HIS A 513 -15.69 0.92 13.26
N GLY A 514 -16.62 1.68 13.87
CA GLY A 514 -16.66 3.13 13.69
C GLY A 514 -18.01 3.72 13.32
N ARG A 515 -18.42 4.65 14.20
CA ARG A 515 -19.42 5.70 14.05
C ARG A 515 -20.88 5.28 14.23
N ILE A 516 -21.26 5.21 15.52
CA ILE A 516 -22.61 5.44 16.06
C ILE A 516 -23.40 6.44 15.20
N GLY A 517 -22.75 7.51 14.74
CA GLY A 517 -23.34 8.53 13.90
C GLY A 517 -23.97 8.06 12.58
N TYR A 518 -23.47 7.02 11.89
CA TYR A 518 -24.08 6.59 10.61
C TYR A 518 -25.34 5.75 10.81
N ALA A 519 -25.31 4.77 11.73
CA ALA A 519 -26.51 4.02 12.09
C ALA A 519 -27.56 4.95 12.72
N LEU A 520 -27.14 5.88 13.59
CA LEU A 520 -28.03 6.89 14.15
C LEU A 520 -28.56 7.85 13.06
N GLN A 521 -27.73 8.31 12.11
CA GLN A 521 -28.18 9.15 10.98
C GLN A 521 -29.13 8.42 10.04
N LEU A 522 -28.89 7.15 9.73
CA LEU A 522 -29.80 6.33 8.92
C LEU A 522 -31.12 6.13 9.65
N THR A 523 -31.08 5.82 10.95
CA THR A 523 -32.29 5.69 11.78
C THR A 523 -33.04 7.01 11.84
N ILE A 524 -32.36 8.14 12.09
CA ILE A 524 -32.96 9.49 12.11
C ILE A 524 -33.50 9.88 10.73
N LYS A 525 -32.77 9.68 9.64
CA LYS A 525 -33.25 9.99 8.28
C LYS A 525 -34.42 9.12 7.87
N THR A 526 -34.39 7.83 8.20
CA THR A 526 -35.48 6.90 7.92
C THR A 526 -36.71 7.29 8.74
N PHE A 527 -36.53 7.61 10.02
CA PHE A 527 -37.57 8.14 10.90
C PHE A 527 -38.17 9.46 10.37
N LEU A 528 -37.34 10.43 10.01
CA LEU A 528 -37.77 11.72 9.45
C LEU A 528 -38.44 11.57 8.07
N SER A 529 -38.00 10.63 7.23
CA SER A 529 -38.65 10.34 5.94
C SER A 529 -40.04 9.73 6.12
N LYS A 530 -40.20 8.84 7.12
CA LYS A 530 -41.51 8.31 7.52
C LYS A 530 -42.39 9.41 8.11
N MET A 531 -41.82 10.36 8.86
CA MET A 531 -42.55 11.54 9.35
C MET A 531 -42.96 12.53 8.25
N LYS A 532 -42.14 12.72 7.20
CA LYS A 532 -42.52 13.53 6.03
C LYS A 532 -43.68 12.92 5.24
N ILE A 533 -43.77 11.58 5.19
CA ILE A 533 -44.93 10.87 4.64
C ILE A 533 -46.19 11.09 5.50
N PHE A 534 -46.05 11.21 6.83
CA PHE A 534 -47.16 11.52 7.73
C PHE A 534 -47.61 12.99 7.68
N THR A 535 -46.70 13.93 7.42
CA THR A 535 -47.05 15.36 7.28
C THR A 535 -47.68 15.68 5.93
N HIS A 536 -47.36 14.93 4.85
CA HIS A 536 -48.08 15.04 3.58
C HIS A 536 -49.41 14.30 3.55
N ARG A 537 -49.61 13.24 4.35
CA ARG A 537 -50.93 12.58 4.45
C ARG A 537 -51.97 13.40 5.21
N LYS A 538 -51.55 14.18 6.21
CA LYS A 538 -52.47 15.04 6.98
C LYS A 538 -53.00 16.26 6.22
N TYR A 539 -52.42 16.59 5.06
CA TYR A 539 -52.84 17.70 4.21
C TYR A 539 -53.80 17.29 3.08
N TYR A 540 -54.13 16.01 2.96
CA TYR A 540 -55.06 15.47 1.95
C TYR A 540 -56.25 14.70 2.56
N GLU A 541 -56.47 14.84 3.87
CA GLU A 541 -57.66 14.33 4.57
C GLU A 541 -58.54 15.48 5.14
N GLU A 542 -58.27 16.74 4.75
CA GLU A 542 -59.10 17.93 5.05
C GLU A 542 -59.43 18.78 3.79
N GLU A 543 -59.45 18.16 2.61
CA GLU A 543 -60.22 18.58 1.43
C GLU A 543 -61.10 17.40 0.99
#